data_AF-A0A7C3USV6-F1
#
_entry.id   AF-A0A7C3USV6-F1
#
_cell.length_a   1.000
_cell.length_b   1.000
_cell.length_c   1.000
_cell.angle_alpha   90.00
_cell.angle_beta   90.00
_cell.angle_gamma   90.00
#
_symmetry.space_group_name_H-M   'P 1'
#
loop_
_entity.id
_entity.type
_entity.pdbx_description
1 polymer ?
#
loop_
_entity_poly.entity_id
_entity_poly.type
_entity_poly.pdbx_seq_one_letter_code
_entity_poly.pdbx_strand_id
1 'polypeptide(L)' 'SITMESSCCKLFAAEMATRVADRGVQIHGGYGYTREYPVERFYRDVRLYRVYEGTSQIQQIIIARNMIKSLANV' A
#
# COMPACT_ATOMS: atom_id res chain seq x y z
N SER A 1 14.65 -8.50 -10.92
CA SER A 1 15.51 -7.31 -10.85
C SER A 1 15.20 -6.59 -9.55
N ILE A 2 16.17 -5.92 -8.93
CA ILE A 2 15.95 -5.19 -7.66
C ILE A 2 14.79 -4.19 -7.78
N THR A 3 14.68 -3.52 -8.94
CA THR A 3 13.57 -2.60 -9.24
C THR A 3 12.19 -3.27 -9.20
N MET A 4 12.07 -4.48 -9.78
CA MET A 4 10.81 -5.24 -9.77
C MET A 4 10.44 -5.67 -8.35
N GLU A 5 11.38 -6.25 -7.62
CA GLU A 5 11.17 -6.73 -6.25
C GLU A 5 10.80 -5.59 -5.30
N SER A 6 11.50 -4.46 -5.38
CA SER A 6 11.21 -3.26 -4.59
C SER A 6 9.80 -2.71 -4.88
N SER A 7 9.41 -2.64 -6.16
CA SER A 7 8.08 -2.16 -6.55
C SER A 7 6.97 -3.10 -6.06
N CYS A 8 7.16 -4.41 -6.16
CA CYS A 8 6.26 -5.42 -5.61
C CYS A 8 6.09 -5.28 -4.10
N CYS A 9 7.19 -5.19 -3.36
CA CYS A 9 7.18 -5.03 -1.90
C CYS A 9 6.42 -3.77 -1.48
N LYS A 10 6.73 -2.63 -2.11
CA LYS A 10 6.09 -1.36 -1.79
C LYS A 10 4.58 -1.39 -2.06
N LEU A 11 4.18 -1.85 -3.24
CA LEU A 11 2.77 -1.96 -3.63
C LEU A 11 2.00 -2.83 -2.62
N PHE A 12 2.53 -4.01 -2.32
CA PHE A 12 1.90 -4.94 -1.40
C PHE A 12 1.79 -4.35 0.01
N ALA A 13 2.89 -3.85 0.56
CA ALA A 13 2.92 -3.32 1.93
C ALA A 13 1.98 -2.11 2.10
N ALA A 14 1.94 -1.19 1.13
CA ALA A 14 1.09 0.00 1.19
C ALA A 14 -0.41 -0.33 1.16
N GLU A 15 -0.83 -1.24 0.27
CA GLU A 15 -2.24 -1.68 0.19
C GLU A 15 -2.62 -2.48 1.44
N MET A 16 -1.73 -3.36 1.91
CA MET A 16 -2.00 -4.16 3.11
C MET A 16 -2.08 -3.31 4.37
N ALA A 17 -1.20 -2.34 4.57
CA ALA A 17 -1.25 -1.42 5.71
C ALA A 17 -2.58 -0.66 5.75
N THR A 18 -3.05 -0.19 4.59
CA THR A 18 -4.37 0.46 4.48
C THR A 18 -5.49 -0.48 4.90
N ARG A 19 -5.51 -1.71 4.38
CA ARG A 19 -6.54 -2.72 4.70
C ARG A 19 -6.56 -3.07 6.18
N VAL A 20 -5.40 -3.18 6.81
CA VAL A 20 -5.29 -3.48 8.25
C VAL A 20 -5.78 -2.31 9.09
N ALA A 21 -5.39 -1.08 8.78
CA ALA A 21 -5.85 0.09 9.52
C ALA A 21 -7.36 0.30 9.41
N ASP A 22 -7.92 0.12 8.21
CA ASP A 22 -9.37 0.18 7.94
C ASP A 22 -10.15 -0.84 8.79
N ARG A 23 -9.68 -2.10 8.82
CA ARG A 23 -10.25 -3.12 9.71
C ARG A 23 -10.10 -2.78 11.18
N GLY A 24 -8.99 -2.15 11.56
CA GLY A 24 -8.79 -1.65 12.92
C GLY A 24 -9.89 -0.70 13.32
N VAL A 25 -10.20 0.29 12.48
CA VAL A 25 -11.31 1.24 12.70
C VAL A 25 -12.63 0.49 12.84
N GLN A 26 -12.93 -0.44 11.92
CA GLN A 26 -14.17 -1.22 11.94
C GLN A 26 -14.34 -2.05 13.23
N ILE A 27 -13.27 -2.64 13.76
CA ILE A 27 -13.31 -3.42 15.01
C ILE A 27 -13.66 -2.54 16.22
N HIS A 28 -13.21 -1.29 16.23
CA HIS A 28 -13.52 -0.33 17.30
C HIS A 28 -14.91 0.32 17.12
N GLY A 29 -15.63 0.04 16.03
CA GLY A 29 -16.94 0.61 15.75
C GLY A 29 -16.89 2.15 15.69
N GLY A 30 -17.88 2.81 16.31
CA GLY A 30 -17.93 4.28 16.35
C GLY A 30 -16.71 4.92 17.03
N TYR A 31 -16.15 4.26 18.04
CA TYR A 31 -14.92 4.72 18.72
C TYR A 31 -13.69 4.67 17.82
N GLY A 32 -13.72 3.86 16.75
CA GLY A 32 -12.65 3.82 15.75
C GLY A 32 -12.47 5.13 14.97
N TYR A 33 -13.47 6.01 15.00
CA TYR A 33 -13.44 7.33 14.37
C TYR A 33 -13.13 8.47 15.35
N THR A 34 -13.07 8.20 16.67
CA THR A 34 -12.76 9.21 17.67
C THR A 34 -11.25 9.26 17.93
N ARG A 35 -10.74 10.42 18.36
CA ARG A 35 -9.32 10.60 18.72
C ARG A 35 -8.96 9.98 20.07
N GLU A 36 -9.88 9.29 20.72
CA GLU A 36 -9.66 8.60 22.00
C GLU A 36 -8.84 7.32 21.82
N TYR A 37 -8.93 6.70 20.64
CA TYR A 37 -8.17 5.51 20.28
C TYR A 37 -7.17 5.81 19.16
N PRO A 38 -5.96 5.22 19.20
CA PRO A 38 -4.91 5.51 18.21
C PRO A 38 -5.22 5.00 16.79
N VAL A 39 -6.25 4.15 16.64
CA VAL A 39 -6.57 3.49 15.38
C VAL A 39 -6.98 4.47 14.27
N GLU A 40 -7.66 5.56 14.61
CA GLU A 40 -8.00 6.62 13.65
C GLU A 40 -6.74 7.27 13.07
N ARG A 41 -5.71 7.45 13.90
CA ARG A 41 -4.44 8.03 13.48
C ARG A 41 -3.72 7.10 12.52
N PHE A 42 -3.67 5.81 12.82
CA PHE A 42 -3.09 4.83 11.90
C PHE A 42 -3.81 4.83 10.55
N TYR A 43 -5.15 4.90 10.55
CA TYR A 43 -5.94 4.98 9.32
C TYR A 43 -5.58 6.22 8.47
N ARG A 44 -5.38 7.38 9.10
CA ARG A 44 -4.93 8.59 8.40
C ARG A 44 -3.49 8.46 7.88
N ASP A 45 -2.57 7.96 8.71
CA ASP A 45 -1.15 7.93 8.40
C ASP A 45 -0.84 6.99 7.23
N VAL A 46 -1.45 5.80 7.19
CA VAL A 46 -1.20 4.81 6.12
C VAL A 46 -1.71 5.25 4.75
N ARG A 47 -2.60 6.26 4.69
CA ARG A 47 -3.16 6.75 3.41
C ARG A 47 -2.09 7.28 2.47
N LEU A 48 -1.01 7.84 3.03
CA LEU A 48 0.09 8.47 2.29
C LEU A 48 0.91 7.44 1.50
N TYR A 49 1.05 6.20 1.99
CA TYR A 49 1.90 5.17 1.38
C TYR A 49 1.48 4.78 -0.04
N ARG A 50 0.21 4.98 -0.40
CA ARG A 50 -0.33 4.73 -1.75
C ARG A 50 -0.10 5.88 -2.73
N VAL A 51 0.47 6.99 -2.29
CA VAL A 51 0.65 8.22 -3.08
C VAL A 51 2.12 8.62 -3.17
N TYR A 52 2.81 8.68 -2.04
CA TYR A 52 4.19 9.12 -1.95
C TYR A 52 5.17 8.07 -2.52
N GLU A 53 6.34 8.50 -3.03
CA GLU A 53 7.39 7.66 -3.67
C GLU A 53 6.90 6.82 -4.88
N GLY A 54 5.85 7.28 -5.56
CA GLY A 54 5.18 6.58 -6.65
C GLY A 54 3.91 5.86 -6.20
N THR A 55 2.79 6.24 -6.82
CA THR A 55 1.47 5.70 -6.49
C THR A 55 1.37 4.20 -6.75
N SER A 56 0.33 3.55 -6.22
CA SER A 56 0.05 2.12 -6.48
C SER A 56 0.03 1.79 -7.99
N GLN A 57 -0.53 2.67 -8.82
CA GLN A 57 -0.56 2.52 -10.27
C GLN A 57 0.84 2.63 -10.88
N ILE A 58 1.68 3.56 -10.40
CA ILE A 58 3.07 3.66 -10.86
C ILE A 58 3.86 2.39 -10.53
N GLN A 59 3.70 1.83 -9.32
CA GLN A 59 4.34 0.57 -8.97
C GLN A 59 3.89 -0.57 -9.90
N GLN A 60 2.59 -0.67 -10.18
CA GLN A 60 2.05 -1.65 -11.13
C GLN A 60 2.63 -1.50 -12.54
N ILE A 61 2.79 -0.26 -13.04
CA ILE A 61 3.41 0.00 -14.34
C ILE A 61 4.88 -0.46 -14.35
N ILE A 62 5.65 -0.18 -13.29
CA ILE A 62 7.05 -0.62 -13.19
C ILE A 62 7.13 -2.15 -13.19
N ILE A 63 6.27 -2.82 -12.42
CA ILE A 63 6.19 -4.29 -12.37
C ILE A 63 5.87 -4.85 -13.76
N ALA A 64 4.80 -4.35 -14.40
CA ALA A 64 4.36 -4.80 -15.72
C ALA A 64 5.46 -4.64 -16.78
N ARG A 65 6.15 -3.50 -16.81
CA ARG A 65 7.27 -3.25 -17.74
C ARG A 65 8.43 -4.23 -17.51
N ASN A 66 8.76 -4.54 -16.25
CA ASN A 66 9.80 -5.52 -15.94
C ASN A 66 9.38 -6.95 -16.35
N MET A 67 8.11 -7.32 -16.14
CA MET A 67 7.59 -8.63 -16.57
C MET A 67 7.64 -8.79 -18.09
N ILE A 68 7.18 -7.78 -18.85
CA ILE A 68 7.22 -7.80 -20.33
C ILE A 68 8.66 -7.92 -20.81
N LYS A 69 9.59 -7.15 -20.23
CA LYS A 69 11.02 -7.24 -20.57
C LYS A 69 11.60 -8.63 -20.27
N SER A 70 11.20 -9.23 -19.15
CA SER A 70 11.64 -10.59 -18.80
C SER A 70 11.14 -11.64 -19.80
N LEU A 71 9.91 -11.50 -20.29
CA LEU A 71 9.32 -12.41 -21.28
C LEU A 71 9.94 -12.24 -22.67
N ALA A 72 10.24 -11.01 -23.08
CA ALA A 72 10.86 -10.73 -24.38
C ALA A 72 12.34 -11.15 -24.46
N ASN A 73 12.98 -11.38 -23.31
CA ASN A 73 14.36 -11.86 -23.19
C ASN A 73 14.45 -13.38 -22.95
N VAL A 74 13.33 -14.11 -23.11
CA VAL A 74 13.31 -15.58 -23.21
C VAL A 74 13.60 -15.99 -24.64
#